data_AF-A0A349JSE4-F1
#
_entry.id   AF-A0A349JSE4-F1
#
_cell.length_a   1.000
_cell.length_b   1.000
_cell.length_c   1.000
_cell.angle_alpha   90.00
_cell.angle_beta   90.00
_cell.angle_gamma   90.00
#
_symmetry.space_group_name_H-M   'P 1'
#
loop_
_entity.id
_entity.type
_entity.pdbx_description
1 polymer ?
#
loop_
_entity_poly.entity_id
_entity_poly.type
_entity_poly.pdbx_seq_one_letter_code
_entity_poly.pdbx_strand_id
1 'polypeptide(L)' 'SMEIGVRVVAEHPISGRRRHTNDCLLTFVAIDENSRPAPVPGLELVTDEDKRRFGDGRRRREHREALEKELATD' A
#
# COMPACT_ATOMS: atom_id res chain seq x y z
N SER A 1 -3.69 -9.26 -2.73
CA SER A 1 -3.88 -7.81 -2.87
C SER A 1 -2.52 -7.12 -2.92
N MET A 2 -2.50 -5.89 -3.40
CA MET A 2 -1.33 -5.00 -3.43
C MET A 2 -1.50 -3.93 -2.36
N GLU A 3 -0.42 -3.57 -1.67
CA GLU A 3 -0.39 -2.36 -0.84
C GLU A 3 0.27 -1.24 -1.65
N ILE A 4 -0.39 -0.09 -1.74
CA ILE A 4 0.09 1.09 -2.44
C ILE A 4 0.38 2.18 -1.41
N GLY A 5 1.65 2.57 -1.32
CA GLY A 5 2.09 3.72 -0.52
C GLY A 5 1.97 5.01 -1.31
N VAL A 6 1.28 5.99 -0.74
CA VAL A 6 1.09 7.31 -1.33
C VAL A 6 1.72 8.35 -0.43
N ARG A 7 2.59 9.18 -1.00
CA ARG A 7 3.13 10.39 -0.37
C ARG A 7 2.47 11.60 -0.98
N VAL A 8 1.84 12.42 -0.14
CA VAL A 8 1.18 13.66 -0.58
C VAL A 8 2.06 14.85 -0.21
N VAL A 9 2.25 15.72 -1.20
CA VAL A 9 3.06 16.93 -1.08
C VAL A 9 2.23 18.11 -1.57
N ALA A 10 2.15 19.16 -0.77
CA ALA A 10 1.59 20.44 -1.18
C ALA A 10 2.72 21.34 -1.69
N GLU A 11 2.50 22.00 -2.82
CA GLU A 11 3.44 22.92 -3.44
C GLU A 11 2.81 24.31 -3.58
N HIS A 12 3.54 25.35 -3.20
CA HIS A 12 3.16 26.72 -3.50
C HIS A 12 3.53 27.06 -4.95
N PRO A 13 2.59 27.41 -5.83
CA PRO A 13 2.83 27.47 -7.28
C PRO A 13 3.81 28.56 -7.72
N ILE A 14 3.85 29.70 -7.03
CA ILE A 14 4.76 30.81 -7.38
C ILE A 14 6.17 30.61 -6.80
N SER A 15 6.29 30.30 -5.50
CA SER A 15 7.59 30.15 -4.84
C SER A 15 8.24 28.78 -5.01
N GLY A 16 7.52 27.79 -5.53
CA GLY A 16 7.97 26.40 -5.66
C GLY A 16 8.16 25.68 -4.31
N ARG A 17 7.78 26.29 -3.19
CA ARG A 17 8.01 25.72 -1.86
C ARG A 17 7.11 24.51 -1.65
N ARG A 18 7.72 23.35 -1.45
CA ARG A 18 7.04 22.06 -1.20
C ARG A 18 7.02 21.74 0.30
N ARG A 19 5.91 21.16 0.76
CA ARG A 19 5.79 20.56 2.09
C ARG A 19 5.10 19.20 2.00
N HIS A 20 5.62 18.24 2.75
CA HIS A 20 4.89 17.00 2.99
C HIS A 20 3.60 17.27 3.77
N THR A 21 2.53 16.56 3.44
CA THR A 21 1.24 16.71 4.14
C THR A 21 0.85 15.43 4.87
N ASN A 22 0.91 14.31 4.18
CA ASN A 22 0.52 13.02 4.72
C ASN A 22 1.10 11.89 3.88
N ASP A 23 1.26 10.75 4.51
CA ASP A 23 1.45 9.48 3.83
C ASP A 23 0.21 8.61 4.09
N CYS A 24 -0.19 7.80 3.13
CA CYS A 24 -1.21 6.79 3.34
C CYS A 24 -0.88 5.48 2.64
N LEU A 25 -1.52 4.41 3.09
CA LEU A 25 -1.34 3.06 2.60
C LEU A 25 -2.71 2.52 2.21
N LEU A 26 -2.83 2.07 0.96
CA LEU A 26 -4.08 1.62 0.38
C LEU A 26 -3.96 0.16 -0.05
N THR A 27 -5.01 -0.63 0.12
CA THR A 27 -5.04 -2.02 -0.36
C THR A 27 -5.86 -2.11 -1.64
N PHE A 28 -5.26 -2.60 -2.72
CA PHE A 28 -5.90 -2.81 -4.01
C PHE A 28 -5.94 -4.29 -4.38
N VAL A 29 -6.96 -4.68 -5.15
CA VAL A 29 -7.12 -6.03 -5.71
C VAL A 29 -7.29 -5.88 -7.21
N ALA A 30 -6.46 -6.58 -7.99
CA ALA A 30 -6.67 -6.66 -9.43
C ALA A 30 -7.87 -7.55 -9.72
N ILE A 31 -8.70 -7.16 -10.68
CA ILE A 31 -9.94 -7.84 -11.05
C ILE A 31 -9.88 -8.18 -12.54
N ASP A 32 -10.24 -9.41 -12.90
CA ASP A 32 -10.31 -9.87 -14.29
C ASP A 32 -11.64 -9.49 -14.98
N GLU A 33 -11.76 -9.84 -16.26
CA GLU A 33 -12.96 -9.59 -17.08
C GLU A 33 -14.24 -10.24 -16.52
N ASN A 34 -14.09 -11.27 -15.68
CA ASN A 34 -15.19 -11.99 -15.04
C ASN A 34 -15.51 -11.46 -13.63
N SER A 35 -15.01 -10.28 -13.28
CA SER A 35 -15.15 -9.68 -11.95
C SER A 35 -14.55 -10.52 -10.81
N ARG A 36 -13.51 -11.32 -11.08
CA ARG A 36 -12.82 -12.15 -10.07
C ARG A 36 -11.43 -11.61 -9.74
N PRO A 37 -10.93 -11.79 -8.51
CA PRO A 37 -9.55 -11.46 -8.17
C PRO A 37 -8.55 -12.14 -9.10
N ALA A 38 -7.69 -11.34 -9.72
CA ALA A 38 -6.65 -11.81 -10.64
C ALA A 38 -5.27 -11.81 -9.97
N PRO A 39 -4.37 -12.74 -10.34
CA PRO A 39 -2.98 -12.68 -9.92
C PRO A 39 -2.31 -11.42 -10.47
N VAL A 40 -1.42 -10.84 -9.68
CA VAL A 40 -0.58 -9.71 -10.08
C VAL A 40 0.88 -10.14 -10.06
N PRO A 41 1.73 -9.61 -10.96
CA PRO A 41 3.16 -9.83 -10.88
C PRO A 41 3.72 -9.39 -9.51
N GLY A 42 4.70 -10.14 -9.01
CA GLY A 42 5.43 -9.75 -7.81
C GLY A 42 6.23 -8.46 -8.05
N LEU A 43 6.41 -7.67 -6.99
CA LEU A 43 7.25 -6.48 -7.05
C LEU A 43 8.74 -6.88 -7.01
N GLU A 44 9.52 -6.40 -7.96
CA GLU A 44 10.98 -6.53 -7.92
C GLU A 44 11.55 -5.54 -6.89
N LEU A 45 12.30 -6.05 -5.91
CA LEU A 45 12.85 -5.27 -4.80
C LEU A 45 14.33 -5.00 -5.05
N VAL A 46 14.63 -3.85 -5.65
CA VAL A 46 16.00 -3.52 -6.11
C VAL A 46 16.81 -2.90 -4.97
N THR A 47 16.24 -1.95 -4.25
CA THR A 47 16.93 -1.20 -3.20
C THR A 47 16.65 -1.78 -1.81
N ASP A 48 17.52 -1.47 -0.84
CA ASP A 48 17.28 -1.85 0.56
C ASP A 48 16.06 -1.12 1.14
N GLU A 49 15.73 0.05 0.60
CA GLU A 49 14.47 0.72 0.92
C GLU A 49 13.25 -0.06 0.43
N ASP A 50 13.29 -0.61 -0.78
CA ASP A 50 12.20 -1.45 -1.30
C ASP A 50 11.99 -2.68 -0.42
N LYS A 51 13.08 -3.38 -0.08
CA LYS A 51 13.04 -4.56 0.81
C LYS A 51 12.45 -4.23 2.17
N ARG A 52 12.87 -3.10 2.76
CA ARG A 52 12.34 -2.63 4.05
C ARG A 52 10.85 -2.31 3.95
N ARG A 53 10.44 -1.50 2.98
CA ARG A 53 9.04 -1.10 2.79
C ARG A 53 8.13 -2.30 2.50
N PHE A 54 8.61 -3.26 1.72
CA PHE A 54 7.91 -4.51 1.44
C PHE A 54 7.73 -5.35 2.70
N GLY A 55 8.77 -5.49 3.53
CA GLY A 55 8.69 -6.14 4.83
C GLY A 55 7.69 -5.48 5.77
N ASP A 56 7.66 -4.15 5.82
CA ASP A 56 6.70 -3.39 6.62
C ASP A 56 5.26 -3.59 6.12
N GLY A 57 5.06 -3.62 4.80
CA GLY A 57 3.75 -3.88 4.18
C GLY A 57 3.23 -5.28 4.46
N ARG A 58 4.11 -6.29 4.44
CA ARG A 58 3.77 -7.64 4.87
C ARG A 58 3.25 -7.68 6.30
N ARG A 59 3.95 -7.04 7.24
CA ARG A 59 3.52 -6.99 8.66
C ARG A 59 2.16 -6.32 8.81
N ARG A 60 1.92 -5.20 8.13
CA ARG A 60 0.61 -4.52 8.13
C ARG A 60 -0.51 -5.41 7.59
N ARG A 61 -0.24 -6.16 6.52
CA ARG A 61 -1.20 -7.11 5.96
C ARG A 61 -1.53 -8.23 6.95
N GLU A 62 -0.51 -8.83 7.56
CA GLU A 62 -0.69 -9.87 8.59
C GLU A 62 -1.56 -9.37 9.75
N HIS A 63 -1.35 -8.13 10.19
CA HIS A 63 -2.17 -7.49 11.23
C HIS A 63 -3.63 -7.27 10.80
N ARG A 64 -3.88 -6.79 9.56
CA ARG A 64 -5.26 -6.65 9.05
C ARG A 64 -5.98 -7.98 8.97
N GLU A 65 -5.33 -9.01 8.43
CA GLU A 65 -5.92 -10.35 8.31
C GLU A 65 -6.20 -10.98 9.68
N ALA A 66 -5.37 -10.71 10.68
CA ALA A 66 -5.62 -11.15 12.06
C ALA A 66 -6.84 -10.45 12.67
N LEU A 67 -6.94 -9.12 12.54
CA LEU A 67 -8.07 -8.34 13.03
C LEU A 67 -9.39 -8.74 12.33
N GLU A 68 -9.36 -8.96 11.01
CA GLU A 68 -10.52 -9.43 10.26
C GLU A 68 -11.02 -10.79 10.78
N LYS A 69 -10.12 -11.71 11.14
CA LYS A 69 -10.49 -13.02 11.72
C LYS A 69 -11.08 -12.88 13.13
N GLU A 70 -10.49 -12.03 13.96
CA GLU A 70 -10.98 -11.74 15.32
C GLU A 70 -12.41 -11.21 15.26
N LEU A 71 -12.65 -10.17 14.45
CA LEU A 71 -13.97 -9.54 14.27
C LEU A 71 -15.00 -10.44 13.61
N ALA A 72 -14.59 -11.44 12.84
CA ALA A 72 -15.50 -12.41 12.22
C ALA A 72 -15.91 -13.55 13.15
N THR A 73 -15.28 -13.65 14.33
CA THR A 73 -15.55 -14.69 15.34
C THR A 73 -16.53 -14.22 16.42
N ASP A 74 -16.76 -12.90 16.53
CA ASP A 74 -17.79 -12.26 17.36
C ASP A 74 -19.14 -12.15 16.63
#